data_AF-A0AAE3LJZ6-F1
#
_entry.id   AF-A0AAE3LJZ6-F1
#
_cell.length_a   1.000
_cell.length_b   1.000
_cell.length_c   1.000
_cell.angle_alpha   90.00
_cell.angle_beta   90.00
_cell.angle_gamma   90.00
#
_symmetry.space_group_name_H-M   'P 1'
#
loop_
_entity.id
_entity.type
_entity.pdbx_description
1 polymer ?
#
loop_
_entity_poly.entity_id
_entity_poly.type
_entity_poly.pdbx_seq_one_letter_code
_entity_poly.pdbx_strand_id
1 'polypeptide(L)'
;MEILNELKHELEYEYKVTRKFFERFPDGKNDYKPHEKSTGLLHLAIHITEIFSWPKVILETDNLDFGANGYQPLALNTKEGLVNALEENYHAGKTALESATTEALDGNWSISNADTVLAAWSKYGAIRHALNQITHHRAQLGIYYRLLNIPLPASYGPSADEQSF
;
A
#
# COMPACT_ATOMS: atom_id res chain seq x y z
N MET A 1 -11.49 -23.00 -4.98
CA MET A 1 -10.61 -21.86 -4.66
C MET A 1 -11.51 -20.72 -4.22
N GLU A 2 -11.37 -20.24 -2.99
CA GLU A 2 -12.20 -19.15 -2.46
C GLU A 2 -11.46 -17.82 -2.60
N ILE A 3 -11.77 -17.08 -3.67
CA ILE A 3 -10.98 -15.92 -4.12
C ILE A 3 -10.83 -14.83 -3.05
N LEU A 4 -11.86 -14.60 -2.22
CA LEU A 4 -11.80 -13.65 -1.10
C LEU A 4 -10.81 -14.09 -0.03
N ASN A 5 -10.67 -15.39 0.22
CA ASN A 5 -9.69 -15.89 1.19
C ASN A 5 -8.27 -15.65 0.70
N GLU A 6 -8.00 -15.88 -0.60
CA GLU A 6 -6.69 -15.58 -1.19
C GLU A 6 -6.34 -14.10 -1.09
N LEU A 7 -7.30 -13.19 -1.39
CA LEU A 7 -7.09 -11.75 -1.25
C LEU A 7 -6.82 -11.33 0.20
N LYS A 8 -7.53 -11.92 1.18
CA LYS A 8 -7.31 -11.64 2.61
C LYS A 8 -5.94 -12.15 3.07
N HIS A 9 -5.55 -13.36 2.68
CA HIS A 9 -4.25 -13.92 3.02
C HIS A 9 -3.12 -13.10 2.44
N GLU A 10 -3.23 -12.67 1.18
CA GLU A 10 -2.24 -11.81 0.54
C GLU A 10 -2.16 -10.45 1.24
N LEU A 11 -3.29 -9.79 1.51
CA LEU A 11 -3.31 -8.51 2.23
C LEU A 11 -2.64 -8.62 3.61
N GLU A 12 -2.94 -9.68 4.37
CA GLU A 12 -2.34 -9.92 5.69
C GLU A 12 -0.84 -10.19 5.61
N TYR A 13 -0.40 -11.00 4.65
CA TYR A 13 1.02 -11.27 4.42
C TYR A 13 1.77 -9.97 4.08
N GLU A 14 1.25 -9.21 3.12
CA GLU A 14 1.84 -7.94 2.70
C GLU A 14 1.88 -6.89 3.83
N TYR A 15 0.85 -6.88 4.69
CA TYR A 15 0.82 -6.03 5.88
C TYR A 15 1.94 -6.39 6.85
N LYS A 16 2.10 -7.69 7.20
CA LYS A 16 3.14 -8.15 8.13
C LYS A 16 4.54 -7.81 7.65
N VAL A 17 4.82 -7.99 6.35
CA VAL A 17 6.12 -7.63 5.78
C VAL A 17 6.32 -6.12 5.80
N THR A 18 5.33 -5.33 5.40
CA THR A 18 5.42 -3.86 5.38
C THR A 18 5.63 -3.28 6.78
N ARG A 19 4.97 -3.85 7.80
CA ARG A 19 5.16 -3.45 9.19
C ARG A 19 6.62 -3.57 9.64
N LYS A 20 7.32 -4.66 9.27
CA LYS A 20 8.77 -4.80 9.56
C LYS A 20 9.60 -3.68 8.94
N PHE A 21 9.22 -3.20 7.74
CA PHE A 21 9.90 -2.07 7.11
C PHE A 21 9.65 -0.79 7.93
N PHE A 22 8.41 -0.52 8.30
CA PHE A 22 8.08 0.70 9.05
C PHE A 22 8.66 0.72 10.46
N GLU A 23 8.78 -0.43 11.13
CA GLU A 23 9.46 -0.53 12.42
C GLU A 23 10.95 -0.11 12.36
N ARG A 24 11.57 -0.19 11.17
CA ARG A 24 12.94 0.25 10.89
C ARG A 24 13.00 1.62 10.18
N PHE A 25 11.89 2.33 10.07
CA PHE A 25 11.86 3.63 9.40
C PHE A 25 12.78 4.63 10.13
N PRO A 26 13.64 5.37 9.39
CA PRO A 26 14.66 6.21 9.99
C PRO A 26 14.09 7.57 10.43
N ASP A 27 14.48 8.01 11.62
CA ASP A 27 14.21 9.39 12.06
C ASP A 27 15.08 10.39 11.28
N GLY A 28 14.52 11.56 10.96
CA GLY A 28 15.25 12.67 10.34
C GLY A 28 15.65 12.47 8.87
N LYS A 29 15.08 11.48 8.17
CA LYS A 29 15.35 11.21 6.73
C LYS A 29 14.12 11.34 5.84
N ASN A 30 13.06 11.98 6.33
CA ASN A 30 11.75 12.05 5.68
C ASN A 30 11.82 12.54 4.22
N ASP A 31 12.66 13.53 3.94
CA ASP A 31 12.80 14.14 2.61
C ASP A 31 13.86 13.48 1.72
N TYR A 32 14.51 12.41 2.20
CA TYR A 32 15.55 11.74 1.42
C TYR A 32 14.99 11.19 0.11
N LYS A 33 15.77 11.37 -0.95
CA LYS A 33 15.51 10.84 -2.28
C LYS A 33 16.79 10.20 -2.83
N PRO A 34 16.73 8.97 -3.39
CA PRO A 34 17.88 8.37 -4.05
C PRO A 34 18.25 9.09 -5.36
N HIS A 35 17.28 9.79 -5.97
CA HIS A 35 17.46 10.62 -7.16
C HIS A 35 16.47 11.80 -7.12
N GLU A 36 16.80 12.94 -7.74
CA GLU A 36 15.94 14.14 -7.75
C GLU A 36 14.51 13.88 -8.27
N LYS A 37 14.36 12.97 -9.23
CA LYS A 37 13.09 12.52 -9.83
C LYS A 37 12.34 11.50 -8.99
N SER A 38 12.91 11.03 -7.89
CA SER A 38 12.27 10.06 -7.01
C SER A 38 11.32 10.73 -6.02
N THR A 39 10.34 9.96 -5.57
CA THR A 39 9.48 10.30 -4.44
C THR A 39 10.31 10.42 -3.16
N GLY A 40 9.93 11.34 -2.26
CA GLY A 40 10.58 11.43 -0.94
C GLY A 40 10.30 10.19 -0.08
N LEU A 41 11.25 9.79 0.77
CA LEU A 41 11.16 8.58 1.59
C LEU A 41 9.85 8.48 2.39
N LEU A 42 9.48 9.56 3.10
CA LEU A 42 8.25 9.59 3.90
C LEU A 42 7.01 9.51 3.00
N HIS A 43 6.99 10.24 1.89
CA HIS A 43 5.85 10.21 0.97
C HIS A 43 5.65 8.82 0.35
N LEU A 44 6.72 8.12 0.02
CA LEU A 44 6.65 6.74 -0.46
C LEU A 44 6.07 5.80 0.61
N ALA A 45 6.50 5.95 1.87
CA ALA A 45 5.96 5.16 2.98
C ALA A 45 4.48 5.45 3.23
N ILE A 46 4.07 6.73 3.24
CA ILE A 46 2.66 7.13 3.35
C ILE A 46 1.83 6.52 2.22
N HIS A 47 2.33 6.58 0.98
CA HIS A 47 1.61 6.01 -0.16
C HIS A 47 1.40 4.50 0.01
N ILE A 48 2.42 3.76 0.45
CA ILE A 48 2.28 2.33 0.77
C ILE A 48 1.20 2.12 1.84
N THR A 49 1.21 2.91 2.92
CA THR A 49 0.21 2.84 4.01
C THR A 49 -1.22 2.99 3.50
N GLU A 50 -1.47 3.95 2.62
CA GLU A 50 -2.82 4.23 2.12
C GLU A 50 -3.38 3.11 1.25
N ILE A 51 -2.53 2.44 0.47
CA ILE A 51 -2.94 1.34 -0.43
C ILE A 51 -3.60 0.19 0.35
N PHE A 52 -3.25 -0.04 1.63
CA PHE A 52 -3.89 -1.07 2.45
C PHE A 52 -5.39 -0.84 2.67
N SER A 53 -5.86 0.39 2.57
CA SER A 53 -7.30 0.74 2.67
C SER A 53 -8.04 0.59 1.33
N TRP A 54 -7.33 0.44 0.21
CA TRP A 54 -7.95 0.43 -1.12
C TRP A 54 -8.97 -0.69 -1.34
N PRO A 55 -8.84 -1.91 -0.76
CA PRO A 55 -9.93 -2.89 -0.86
C PRO A 55 -11.27 -2.33 -0.39
N LYS A 56 -11.28 -1.54 0.70
CA LYS A 56 -12.49 -0.85 1.16
C LYS A 56 -12.98 0.16 0.13
N VAL A 57 -12.10 1.06 -0.32
CA VAL A 57 -12.45 2.11 -1.31
C VAL A 57 -13.04 1.50 -2.58
N ILE A 58 -12.40 0.44 -3.10
CA ILE A 58 -12.81 -0.22 -4.35
C ILE A 58 -14.14 -0.95 -4.19
N LEU A 59 -14.39 -1.58 -3.04
CA LEU A 59 -15.65 -2.27 -2.80
C LEU A 59 -16.82 -1.28 -2.60
N GLU A 60 -16.58 -0.18 -1.88
CA GLU A 60 -17.60 0.80 -1.49
C GLU A 60 -17.91 1.87 -2.57
N THR A 61 -17.08 1.98 -3.61
CA THR A 61 -17.23 2.97 -4.68
C THR A 61 -17.12 2.32 -6.06
N ASP A 62 -17.46 3.07 -7.12
CA ASP A 62 -17.27 2.65 -8.52
C ASP A 62 -16.19 3.49 -9.24
N ASN A 63 -15.76 4.59 -8.61
CA ASN A 63 -14.76 5.49 -9.17
C ASN A 63 -14.03 6.25 -8.04
N LEU A 64 -12.72 6.41 -8.19
CA LEU A 64 -11.90 7.34 -7.43
C LEU A 64 -11.49 8.51 -8.34
N ASP A 65 -12.10 9.68 -8.11
CA ASP A 65 -11.80 10.90 -8.85
C ASP A 65 -10.83 11.81 -8.07
N PHE A 66 -9.62 11.95 -8.59
CA PHE A 66 -8.59 12.84 -8.02
C PHE A 66 -8.87 14.33 -8.27
N GLY A 67 -9.65 14.67 -9.29
CA GLY A 67 -10.01 16.04 -9.64
C GLY A 67 -11.18 16.60 -8.83
N ALA A 68 -12.05 15.74 -8.28
CA ALA A 68 -13.21 16.15 -7.50
C ALA A 68 -12.87 16.65 -6.09
N ASN A 69 -11.95 15.97 -5.39
CA ASN A 69 -11.66 16.26 -3.97
C ASN A 69 -10.22 16.67 -3.69
N GLY A 70 -9.31 16.51 -4.66
CA GLY A 70 -7.87 16.65 -4.46
C GLY A 70 -7.33 15.59 -3.51
N TYR A 71 -6.29 14.87 -3.91
CA TYR A 71 -5.62 13.95 -2.99
C TYR A 71 -4.88 14.74 -1.91
N GLN A 72 -5.24 14.52 -0.64
CA GLN A 72 -4.54 15.04 0.52
C GLN A 72 -3.86 13.86 1.24
N PRO A 73 -2.54 13.73 1.15
CA PRO A 73 -1.82 12.67 1.86
C PRO A 73 -2.03 12.79 3.37
N LEU A 74 -1.99 11.66 4.07
CA LEU A 74 -1.96 11.67 5.53
C LEU A 74 -0.80 12.52 6.04
N ALA A 75 -1.08 13.47 6.93
CA ALA A 75 -0.06 14.32 7.55
C ALA A 75 0.69 13.54 8.65
N LEU A 76 1.53 12.60 8.24
CA LEU A 76 2.39 11.79 9.10
C LEU A 76 3.83 12.28 9.01
N ASN A 77 4.53 12.35 10.14
CA ASN A 77 5.93 12.79 10.19
C ASN A 77 6.83 11.90 11.06
N THR A 78 6.26 10.86 11.69
CA THR A 78 6.97 9.95 12.58
C THR A 78 6.76 8.49 12.18
N LYS A 79 7.73 7.65 12.57
CA LYS A 79 7.62 6.19 12.49
C LYS A 79 6.37 5.65 13.18
N GLU A 80 6.08 6.15 14.39
CA GLU A 80 4.89 5.72 15.14
C GLU A 80 3.60 6.05 14.39
N GLY A 81 3.53 7.25 13.79
CA GLY A 81 2.42 7.63 12.92
C GLY A 81 2.26 6.70 11.71
N LEU A 82 3.36 6.31 11.06
CA LEU A 82 3.33 5.36 9.95
C LEU A 82 2.82 3.97 10.38
N VAL A 83 3.28 3.46 11.52
CA VAL A 83 2.85 2.14 12.03
C VAL A 83 1.38 2.16 12.41
N ASN A 84 0.91 3.21 13.11
CA ASN A 84 -0.49 3.34 13.51
C ASN A 84 -1.41 3.46 12.29
N ALA A 85 -1.05 4.31 11.32
CA ALA A 85 -1.82 4.45 10.09
C ALA A 85 -1.83 3.17 9.24
N LEU A 86 -0.74 2.41 9.22
CA LEU A 86 -0.69 1.09 8.57
C LEU A 86 -1.68 0.12 9.21
N GLU A 87 -1.74 0.07 10.54
CA GLU A 87 -2.69 -0.75 11.29
C GLU A 87 -4.14 -0.40 10.95
N GLU A 88 -4.47 0.89 11.01
CA GLU A 88 -5.81 1.41 10.72
C GLU A 88 -6.24 1.07 9.27
N ASN A 89 -5.38 1.34 8.30
CA ASN A 89 -5.68 1.09 6.89
C ASN A 89 -5.77 -0.41 6.57
N TYR A 90 -4.89 -1.23 7.16
CA TYR A 90 -4.97 -2.68 7.03
C TYR A 90 -6.29 -3.22 7.57
N HIS A 91 -6.71 -2.80 8.76
CA HIS A 91 -7.99 -3.23 9.32
C HIS A 91 -9.18 -2.80 8.47
N ALA A 92 -9.18 -1.56 7.95
CA ALA A 92 -10.22 -1.10 7.05
C ALA A 92 -10.33 -1.97 5.79
N GLY A 93 -9.20 -2.26 5.12
CA GLY A 93 -9.18 -3.14 3.95
C GLY A 93 -9.58 -4.58 4.28
N LYS A 94 -9.10 -5.12 5.41
CA LYS A 94 -9.42 -6.47 5.86
C LYS A 94 -10.91 -6.63 6.16
N THR A 95 -11.50 -5.73 6.93
CA THR A 95 -12.93 -5.77 7.28
C THR A 95 -13.82 -5.68 6.04
N ALA A 96 -13.43 -4.86 5.05
CA ALA A 96 -14.16 -4.79 3.79
C ALA A 96 -14.14 -6.14 3.03
N LEU A 97 -12.98 -6.79 2.95
CA LEU A 97 -12.86 -8.12 2.32
C LEU A 97 -13.57 -9.23 3.12
N GLU A 98 -13.59 -9.14 4.45
CA GLU A 98 -14.33 -10.08 5.32
C GLU A 98 -15.85 -9.95 5.15
N SER A 99 -16.33 -8.75 4.82
CA SER A 99 -17.76 -8.46 4.65
C SER A 99 -18.26 -8.62 3.20
N ALA A 100 -17.34 -8.74 2.24
CA ALA A 100 -17.66 -8.83 0.82
C ALA A 100 -18.20 -10.22 0.44
N THR A 101 -19.06 -10.25 -0.58
CA THR A 101 -19.38 -11.48 -1.30
C THR A 101 -18.53 -11.59 -2.56
N THR A 102 -18.49 -12.77 -3.18
CA THR A 102 -17.69 -12.95 -4.41
C THR A 102 -18.22 -12.08 -5.54
N GLU A 103 -19.53 -11.89 -5.61
CA GLU A 103 -20.22 -11.04 -6.60
C GLU A 103 -19.85 -9.56 -6.46
N ALA A 104 -19.48 -9.10 -5.25
CA ALA A 104 -19.01 -7.73 -5.05
C ALA A 104 -17.65 -7.44 -5.71
N LEU A 105 -16.92 -8.50 -6.11
CA LEU A 105 -15.68 -8.38 -6.89
C LEU A 105 -15.95 -8.20 -8.39
N ASP A 106 -17.18 -8.42 -8.82
CA ASP A 106 -17.64 -8.10 -10.17
C ASP A 106 -17.92 -6.60 -10.30
N GLY A 107 -18.20 -6.15 -11.52
CA GLY A 107 -18.45 -4.74 -11.81
C GLY A 107 -17.17 -3.94 -12.07
N ASN A 108 -17.34 -2.79 -12.72
CA ASN A 108 -16.24 -1.93 -13.15
C ASN A 108 -15.88 -0.94 -12.05
N TRP A 109 -14.59 -0.69 -11.90
CA TRP A 109 -14.04 0.35 -11.05
C TRP A 109 -13.01 1.16 -11.82
N SER A 110 -12.96 2.47 -11.60
CA SER A 110 -12.07 3.37 -12.34
C SER A 110 -11.38 4.40 -11.46
N ILE A 111 -10.28 4.93 -11.99
CA ILE A 111 -9.61 6.12 -11.48
C ILE A 111 -9.78 7.19 -12.55
N SER A 112 -10.16 8.39 -12.12
CA SER A 112 -10.34 9.55 -12.98
C SER A 112 -9.67 10.80 -12.41
N ASN A 113 -9.51 11.80 -13.27
CA ASN A 113 -9.18 13.15 -12.88
C ASN A 113 -10.16 14.08 -13.60
N ALA A 114 -11.19 14.50 -12.85
CA ALA A 114 -12.38 15.15 -13.39
C ALA A 114 -12.96 14.31 -14.55
N ASP A 115 -13.14 14.92 -15.73
CA ASP A 115 -13.78 14.27 -16.87
C ASP A 115 -12.91 13.22 -17.59
N THR A 116 -11.65 13.01 -17.16
CA THR A 116 -10.73 12.08 -17.81
C THR A 116 -10.55 10.79 -17.01
N VAL A 117 -10.96 9.66 -17.58
CA VAL A 117 -10.65 8.32 -17.04
C VAL A 117 -9.17 8.03 -17.28
N LEU A 118 -8.43 7.82 -16.19
CA LEU A 118 -7.00 7.50 -16.22
C LEU A 118 -6.76 6.00 -16.33
N ALA A 119 -7.59 5.20 -15.64
CA ALA A 119 -7.53 3.74 -15.68
C ALA A 119 -8.85 3.11 -15.23
N ALA A 120 -9.11 1.88 -15.67
CA ALA A 120 -10.28 1.11 -15.31
C ALA A 120 -9.99 -0.39 -15.26
N TRP A 121 -10.67 -1.08 -14.34
CA TRP A 121 -10.56 -2.52 -14.12
C TRP A 121 -11.92 -3.06 -13.68
N SER A 122 -12.04 -4.39 -13.51
CA SER A 122 -13.04 -4.92 -12.60
C SER A 122 -12.65 -4.59 -11.15
N LYS A 123 -13.59 -4.66 -10.19
CA LYS A 123 -13.27 -4.50 -8.75
C LYS A 123 -12.21 -5.51 -8.30
N TYR A 124 -12.31 -6.77 -8.70
CA TYR A 124 -11.24 -7.77 -8.51
C TYR A 124 -9.90 -7.29 -9.07
N GLY A 125 -9.88 -6.85 -10.33
CA GLY A 125 -8.66 -6.41 -11.01
C GLY A 125 -8.02 -5.21 -10.33
N ALA A 126 -8.82 -4.25 -9.86
CA ALA A 126 -8.37 -3.09 -9.11
C ALA A 126 -7.75 -3.49 -7.75
N ILE A 127 -8.36 -4.42 -7.01
CA ILE A 127 -7.79 -4.92 -5.75
C ILE A 127 -6.47 -5.66 -5.99
N ARG A 128 -6.39 -6.50 -7.03
CA ARG A 128 -5.11 -7.14 -7.41
C ARG A 128 -4.05 -6.13 -7.80
N HIS A 129 -4.43 -5.09 -8.55
CA HIS A 129 -3.53 -4.00 -8.89
C HIS A 129 -3.02 -3.28 -7.63
N ALA A 130 -3.90 -2.97 -6.69
CA ALA A 130 -3.53 -2.33 -5.41
C ALA A 130 -2.53 -3.19 -4.61
N LEU A 131 -2.80 -4.48 -4.45
CA LEU A 131 -1.88 -5.40 -3.75
C LEU A 131 -0.50 -5.46 -4.42
N ASN A 132 -0.45 -5.50 -5.76
CA ASN A 132 0.82 -5.44 -6.50
C ASN A 132 1.58 -4.12 -6.28
N GLN A 133 0.87 -3.00 -6.10
CA GLN A 133 1.49 -1.70 -5.81
C GLN A 133 2.16 -1.70 -4.43
N ILE A 134 1.59 -2.38 -3.42
CA ILE A 134 2.22 -2.54 -2.11
C ILE A 134 3.59 -3.21 -2.28
N THR A 135 3.64 -4.34 -2.99
CA THR A 135 4.87 -5.06 -3.30
C THR A 135 5.87 -4.20 -4.07
N HIS A 136 5.40 -3.55 -5.13
CA HIS A 136 6.21 -2.71 -6.01
C HIS A 136 6.88 -1.56 -5.24
N HIS A 137 6.09 -0.79 -4.49
CA HIS A 137 6.60 0.36 -3.75
C HIS A 137 7.41 -0.03 -2.52
N ARG A 138 7.08 -1.16 -1.84
CA ARG A 138 7.94 -1.68 -0.77
C ARG A 138 9.31 -2.11 -1.28
N ALA A 139 9.38 -2.70 -2.49
CA ALA A 139 10.67 -3.00 -3.11
C ALA A 139 11.49 -1.73 -3.40
N GLN A 140 10.84 -0.65 -3.86
CA GLN A 140 11.49 0.67 -3.98
C GLN A 140 11.99 1.16 -2.63
N LEU A 141 11.15 1.12 -1.58
CA LEU A 141 11.52 1.49 -0.21
C LEU A 141 12.74 0.70 0.29
N GLY A 142 12.85 -0.58 -0.08
CA GLY A 142 14.00 -1.41 0.24
C GLY A 142 15.32 -0.87 -0.30
N ILE A 143 15.33 -0.29 -1.50
CA ILE A 143 16.53 0.37 -2.04
C ILE A 143 16.87 1.64 -1.26
N TYR A 144 15.88 2.39 -0.78
CA TYR A 144 16.13 3.57 0.05
C TYR A 144 16.80 3.15 1.36
N TYR A 145 16.33 2.06 1.96
CA TYR A 145 16.91 1.51 3.19
C TYR A 145 18.36 1.07 2.96
N ARG A 146 18.64 0.39 1.84
CA ARG A 146 20.01 0.01 1.47
C ARG A 146 20.93 1.22 1.35
N LEU A 147 20.51 2.28 0.65
CA LEU A 147 21.31 3.49 0.45
C LEU A 147 21.51 4.29 1.73
N LEU A 148 20.58 4.18 2.69
CA LEU A 148 20.66 4.82 4.01
C LEU A 148 21.34 3.95 5.08
N ASN A 149 21.86 2.77 4.70
CA ASN A 149 22.44 1.79 5.64
C ASN A 149 21.48 1.35 6.75
N ILE A 150 20.20 1.20 6.42
CA ILE A 150 19.16 0.69 7.31
C ILE A 150 19.04 -0.82 7.07
N PRO A 151 19.05 -1.67 8.11
CA PRO A 151 18.91 -3.11 7.95
C PRO A 151 17.63 -3.47 7.20
N LEU A 152 17.74 -4.14 6.05
CA LEU A 152 16.60 -4.43 5.19
C LEU A 152 15.85 -5.67 5.70
N PRO A 153 14.53 -5.61 5.94
CA PRO A 153 13.79 -6.80 6.31
C PRO A 153 13.72 -7.83 5.18
N ALA A 154 13.53 -9.10 5.54
CA ALA A 154 13.16 -10.12 4.57
C ALA A 154 11.76 -9.83 3.99
N SER A 155 11.53 -10.21 2.73
CA SER A 155 10.22 -10.12 2.07
C SER A 155 9.82 -11.51 1.56
N TYR A 156 9.83 -11.76 0.26
CA TYR A 156 9.54 -13.09 -0.33
C TYR A 156 10.70 -14.08 -0.24
N GLY A 157 11.76 -13.70 0.45
CA GLY A 157 13.00 -14.43 0.61
C GLY A 157 13.95 -13.65 1.52
N PRO A 158 15.09 -14.25 1.87
CA PRO A 158 16.06 -13.64 2.77
C PRO A 158 16.64 -12.36 2.17
N SER A 159 16.97 -11.41 3.03
CA SER A 159 17.81 -10.26 2.70
C SER A 159 19.23 -10.50 3.22
N ALA A 160 20.20 -9.65 2.88
CA ALA A 160 21.54 -9.74 3.49
C ALA A 160 21.53 -9.51 5.02
N ASP A 161 20.47 -8.89 5.57
CA ASP A 161 20.37 -8.52 6.99
C ASP A 161 19.37 -9.38 7.78
N GLU A 162 18.53 -10.17 7.11
CA GLU A 162 17.53 -11.05 7.73
C GLU A 162 17.36 -12.32 6.91
N GLN A 163 17.82 -13.46 7.43
CA GLN A 163 17.84 -14.75 6.72
C GLN A 163 16.54 -15.57 6.88
N SER A 164 15.69 -15.21 7.83
CA SER A 164 14.39 -15.84 8.08
C SER A 164 13.25 -15.04 7.46
N PHE A 165 12.27 -15.69 6.82
CA PHE A 165 11.11 -15.04 6.21
C PHE A 165 9.83 -15.83 6.45
#